data_AF-A0A1S1J108-F1
#
_entry.id   AF-A0A1S1J108-F1
#
_cell.length_a   1.000
_cell.length_b   1.000
_cell.length_c   1.000
_cell.angle_alpha   90.00
_cell.angle_beta   90.00
_cell.angle_gamma   90.00
#
_symmetry.space_group_name_H-M   'P 1'
#
loop_
_entity.id
_entity.type
_entity.pdbx_description
1 polymer ?
#
loop_
_entity_poly.entity_id
_entity_poly.type
_entity_poly.pdbx_seq_one_letter_code
_entity_poly.pdbx_strand_id
1 'polypeptide(L)'
;MNKISFLTLLFFVVMLSFSSCEEILLVPDISKKDVVLVAPGNNVTLSSSGVSFSWENVQHADKYRLQIATPNFDNPQQLVRDTLVSKNSFSQQLNIGKYEWRVKAVNSGYETVYTKRSFEVLNNNDFQNNTIILLTPANNLTTKTALQKLSWETILGATSYQLQVLDENNTLVKDQTTATVLLNFTFDEGKYTWKVRASNGTSQTLYTSRSILVDTKVPNTPVLSSPANASSGTNTSVNFQWSRTPVAGSPEKDSIYVYTESTLTNLNFKDKAVTPYSKTLTKGTYYWFIKSFDEAGNVSPRSTVFNFTIN
;
A
#
# COMPACT_ATOMS: atom_id res chain seq x y z
N MET A 1 81.42 26.96 31.79
CA MET A 1 80.04 27.30 31.40
C MET A 1 79.54 26.23 30.42
N ASN A 2 78.47 25.47 30.61
CA ASN A 2 77.55 25.29 31.73
C ASN A 2 77.15 23.80 31.79
N LYS A 3 77.87 22.98 32.57
CA LYS A 3 77.42 21.61 32.93
C LYS A 3 76.06 21.60 33.64
N ILE A 4 75.61 22.76 34.13
CA ILE A 4 74.32 23.00 34.76
C ILE A 4 73.15 22.92 33.74
N SER A 5 73.39 23.18 32.44
CA SER A 5 72.34 23.12 31.40
C SER A 5 72.01 21.70 30.95
N PHE A 6 72.94 20.75 31.07
CA PHE A 6 72.70 19.36 30.69
C PHE A 6 71.99 18.59 31.82
N LEU A 7 72.28 18.92 33.08
CA LEU A 7 71.66 18.30 34.24
C LEU A 7 70.19 18.74 34.41
N THR A 8 69.85 19.98 34.07
CA THR A 8 68.46 20.48 34.06
C THR A 8 67.65 19.90 32.90
N LEU A 9 68.27 19.70 31.72
CA LEU A 9 67.61 19.02 30.60
C LEU A 9 67.39 17.52 30.90
N LEU A 10 68.35 16.86 31.54
CA LEU A 10 68.21 15.46 31.96
C LEU A 10 67.17 15.29 33.06
N PHE A 11 67.05 16.24 34.00
CA PHE A 11 66.02 16.22 35.03
C PHE A 11 64.61 16.46 34.45
N PHE A 12 64.48 17.29 33.41
CA PHE A 12 63.19 17.51 32.74
C PHE A 12 62.77 16.32 31.86
N VAL A 13 63.73 15.64 31.22
CA VAL A 13 63.48 14.41 30.43
C VAL A 13 63.15 13.22 31.34
N VAL A 14 63.74 13.13 32.54
CA VAL A 14 63.40 12.09 33.53
C VAL A 14 62.05 12.38 34.23
N MET A 15 61.64 13.64 34.37
CA MET A 15 60.29 14.01 34.88
C MET A 15 59.18 13.74 33.86
N LEU A 16 59.47 13.78 32.55
CA LEU A 16 58.52 13.44 31.48
C LEU A 16 58.34 11.93 31.26
N SER A 17 59.24 11.08 31.77
CA SER A 17 59.14 9.62 31.65
C SER A 17 58.26 8.93 32.71
N PHE A 18 57.69 9.67 33.66
CA PHE A 18 56.76 9.11 34.67
C PHE A 18 55.28 9.37 34.35
N SER A 19 54.96 9.87 33.16
CA SER A 19 53.58 10.19 32.75
C SER A 19 52.98 9.25 31.71
N SER A 20 53.62 8.11 31.41
CA SER A 20 52.98 7.03 30.63
C SER A 20 52.60 5.86 31.54
N CYS A 21 51.69 6.10 32.48
CA CYS A 21 50.79 5.03 32.87
C CYS A 21 49.85 4.85 31.66
N GLU A 22 50.21 3.95 30.76
CA GLU A 22 49.23 3.38 29.83
C GLU A 22 48.17 2.73 30.72
N GLU A 23 46.98 3.33 30.77
CA GLU A 23 45.87 2.81 31.55
C GLU A 23 45.60 1.39 31.04
N ILE A 24 46.01 0.38 31.82
CA ILE A 24 45.63 -1.00 31.55
C ILE A 24 44.11 -1.04 31.74
N LEU A 25 43.37 -0.85 30.65
CA LEU A 25 41.93 -0.99 30.62
C LEU A 25 41.61 -2.46 30.84
N LEU A 26 41.50 -2.85 32.11
CA LEU A 26 41.05 -4.17 32.50
C LEU A 26 39.61 -4.33 32.00
N VAL A 27 39.43 -5.18 31.00
CA VAL A 27 38.11 -5.55 30.51
C VAL A 27 37.42 -6.35 31.63
N PRO A 28 36.22 -5.95 32.10
CA PRO A 28 35.52 -6.70 33.14
C PRO A 28 35.19 -8.12 32.66
N ASP A 29 35.54 -9.12 33.47
CA ASP A 29 35.21 -10.52 33.21
C ASP A 29 33.71 -10.76 33.43
N ILE A 30 33.00 -11.06 32.34
CA ILE A 30 31.56 -11.39 32.36
C ILE A 30 31.29 -12.90 32.28
N SER A 31 32.32 -13.77 32.24
CA SER A 31 32.13 -15.20 31.96
C SER A 31 31.31 -15.96 33.00
N LYS A 32 31.17 -15.43 34.22
CA LYS A 32 30.31 -15.97 35.29
C LYS A 32 28.95 -15.25 35.41
N LYS A 33 28.61 -14.35 34.48
CA LYS A 33 27.30 -13.70 34.40
C LYS A 33 26.34 -14.54 33.56
N ASP A 34 25.06 -14.37 33.81
CA ASP A 34 23.99 -15.03 33.07
C ASP A 34 23.16 -14.02 32.28
N VAL A 35 22.67 -14.43 31.12
CA VAL A 35 21.66 -13.68 30.37
C VAL A 35 20.27 -14.14 30.81
N VAL A 36 19.45 -13.22 31.33
CA VAL A 36 18.06 -13.50 31.71
C VAL A 36 17.15 -13.28 30.50
N LEU A 37 16.60 -14.36 29.95
CA LEU A 37 15.67 -14.30 28.81
C LEU A 37 14.29 -13.82 29.27
N VAL A 38 13.68 -12.90 28.52
CA VAL A 38 12.37 -12.31 28.83
C VAL A 38 11.30 -12.91 27.91
N ALA A 39 11.38 -12.70 26.60
CA ALA A 39 10.43 -13.20 25.61
C ALA A 39 11.14 -13.74 24.36
N PRO A 40 10.61 -14.78 23.68
CA PRO A 40 9.48 -15.62 24.10
C PRO A 40 9.72 -16.38 25.41
N GLY A 41 8.64 -16.68 26.13
CA GLY A 41 8.67 -17.53 27.33
C GLY A 41 9.10 -18.97 27.01
N ASN A 42 9.47 -19.76 28.02
CA ASN A 42 9.85 -21.16 27.78
C ASN A 42 8.62 -22.02 27.46
N ASN A 43 8.69 -22.85 26.43
CA ASN A 43 7.61 -23.71 25.93
C ASN A 43 6.31 -22.99 25.57
N VAL A 44 6.35 -21.68 25.28
CA VAL A 44 5.14 -20.95 24.89
C VAL A 44 4.75 -21.28 23.44
N THR A 45 3.46 -21.18 23.16
CA THR A 45 2.92 -21.25 21.81
C THR A 45 2.52 -19.86 21.34
N LEU A 46 2.99 -19.48 20.16
CA LEU A 46 2.72 -18.19 19.53
C LEU A 46 1.84 -18.38 18.31
N SER A 47 0.83 -17.53 18.15
CA SER A 47 -0.05 -17.49 16.97
C SER A 47 0.41 -16.49 15.91
N SER A 48 1.57 -15.84 16.13
CA SER A 48 2.17 -14.83 15.25
C SER A 48 3.55 -15.29 14.78
N SER A 49 3.85 -15.08 13.50
CA SER A 49 5.16 -15.34 12.88
C SER A 49 6.19 -14.26 13.20
N GLY A 50 5.73 -13.05 13.57
CA GLY A 50 6.59 -11.94 13.97
C GLY A 50 7.02 -12.11 15.41
N VAL A 51 8.12 -12.83 15.63
CA VAL A 51 8.61 -13.15 16.97
C VAL A 51 9.62 -12.11 17.41
N SER A 52 9.36 -11.49 18.56
CA SER A 52 10.30 -10.58 19.21
C SER A 52 11.00 -11.29 20.36
N PHE A 53 12.32 -11.35 20.26
CA PHE A 53 13.24 -11.87 21.25
C PHE A 53 13.74 -10.74 22.13
N SER A 54 13.70 -10.92 23.44
CA SER A 54 14.19 -9.93 24.40
C SER A 54 14.79 -10.59 25.63
N TRP A 55 15.79 -9.93 26.21
CA TRP A 55 16.50 -10.35 27.41
C TRP A 55 16.89 -9.13 28.25
N GLU A 56 17.32 -9.35 29.49
CA GLU A 56 17.81 -8.28 30.35
C GLU A 56 19.23 -7.85 29.96
N ASN A 57 19.55 -6.57 30.21
CA ASN A 57 20.91 -6.07 30.00
C ASN A 57 21.88 -6.71 30.99
N VAL A 58 23.05 -7.10 30.51
CA VAL A 58 24.15 -7.67 31.28
C VAL A 58 25.19 -6.58 31.41
N GLN A 59 25.49 -6.18 32.64
CA GLN A 59 26.47 -5.13 32.91
C GLN A 59 27.84 -5.51 32.31
N HIS A 60 28.47 -4.56 31.62
CA HIS A 60 29.75 -4.72 30.90
C HIS A 60 29.72 -5.66 29.68
N ALA A 61 28.53 -6.01 29.16
CA ALA A 61 28.40 -6.57 27.83
C ALA A 61 28.35 -5.46 26.77
N ASP A 62 29.10 -5.62 25.68
CA ASP A 62 29.07 -4.69 24.54
C ASP A 62 27.99 -5.08 23.54
N LYS A 63 27.79 -6.39 23.36
CA LYS A 63 26.88 -7.00 22.39
C LYS A 63 26.32 -8.32 22.90
N TYR A 64 25.38 -8.87 22.15
CA TYR A 64 24.79 -10.18 22.37
C TYR A 64 24.81 -11.00 21.11
N ARG A 65 25.19 -12.28 21.22
CA ARG A 65 25.03 -13.23 20.14
C ARG A 65 23.73 -13.99 20.31
N LEU A 66 22.80 -13.79 19.39
CA LEU A 66 21.51 -14.45 19.32
C LEU A 66 21.56 -15.56 18.27
N GLN A 67 21.12 -16.76 18.63
CA GLN A 67 20.91 -17.87 17.72
C GLN A 67 19.49 -18.42 17.82
N ILE A 68 18.92 -18.84 16.69
CA ILE A 68 17.59 -19.46 16.59
C ILE A 68 17.74 -20.71 15.73
N ALA A 69 17.30 -21.86 16.24
CA ALA A 69 17.32 -23.14 15.53
C ALA A 69 15.93 -23.80 15.53
N THR A 70 15.68 -24.63 14.52
CA THR A 70 14.50 -25.49 14.45
C THR A 70 14.91 -26.94 14.22
N PRO A 71 14.26 -27.92 14.86
CA PRO A 71 13.34 -27.74 15.98
C PRO A 71 14.05 -27.34 17.29
N ASN A 72 15.34 -27.65 17.42
CA ASN A 72 16.16 -27.43 18.62
C ASN A 72 17.66 -27.40 18.26
N PHE A 73 18.54 -27.21 19.25
CA PHE A 73 20.00 -27.21 19.07
C PHE A 73 20.66 -28.59 19.20
N ASP A 74 19.95 -29.61 19.70
CA ASP A 74 20.50 -30.95 19.90
C ASP A 74 20.50 -31.77 18.60
N ASN A 75 19.43 -31.61 17.80
CA ASN A 75 19.28 -32.18 16.46
C ASN A 75 18.71 -31.09 15.52
N PRO A 76 19.48 -30.05 15.20
CA PRO A 76 18.99 -28.94 14.41
C PRO A 76 18.73 -29.41 12.97
N GLN A 77 17.49 -29.24 12.51
CA GLN A 77 17.17 -29.29 11.09
C GLN A 77 17.74 -28.06 10.37
N GLN A 78 17.65 -26.88 11.01
CA GLN A 78 18.19 -25.64 10.48
C GLN A 78 18.56 -24.66 11.59
N LEU A 79 19.71 -24.00 11.44
CA LEU A 79 20.04 -22.78 12.18
C LEU A 79 19.42 -21.59 11.44
N VAL A 80 18.23 -21.19 11.86
CA VAL A 80 17.44 -20.12 11.24
C VAL A 80 18.18 -18.79 11.30
N ARG A 81 18.81 -18.47 12.44
CA ARG A 81 19.58 -17.24 12.65
C ARG A 81 20.78 -17.45 13.56
N ASP A 82 21.84 -16.72 13.25
CA ASP A 82 23.00 -16.47 14.11
C ASP A 82 23.45 -15.03 13.84
N THR A 83 23.35 -14.16 14.82
CA THR A 83 23.66 -12.73 14.65
C THR A 83 24.19 -12.10 15.94
N LEU A 84 24.94 -11.01 15.78
CA LEU A 84 25.46 -10.20 16.87
C LEU A 84 24.70 -8.86 16.89
N VAL A 85 24.06 -8.53 18.02
CA VAL A 85 23.25 -7.31 18.18
C VAL A 85 23.76 -6.49 19.36
N SER A 86 23.68 -5.16 19.27
CA SER A 86 24.06 -4.24 20.35
C SER A 86 22.91 -3.92 21.31
N LYS A 87 21.67 -4.27 20.94
CA LYS A 87 20.48 -4.08 21.78
C LYS A 87 20.13 -5.39 22.48
N ASN A 88 19.37 -5.30 23.56
CA ASN A 88 18.84 -6.46 24.29
C ASN A 88 17.52 -7.01 23.70
N SER A 89 17.29 -6.77 22.40
CA SER A 89 16.13 -7.27 21.68
C SER A 89 16.40 -7.45 20.19
N PHE A 90 15.63 -8.33 19.55
CA PHE A 90 15.68 -8.64 18.13
C PHE A 90 14.33 -9.17 17.64
N SER A 91 13.88 -8.78 16.45
CA SER A 91 12.63 -9.29 15.88
C SER A 91 12.91 -10.06 14.59
N GLN A 92 12.20 -11.17 14.39
CA GLN A 92 12.39 -12.06 13.24
C GLN A 92 11.05 -12.66 12.81
N GLN A 93 10.84 -12.79 11.50
CA GLN A 93 9.74 -13.56 10.94
C GLN A 93 10.11 -15.04 10.91
N LEU A 94 9.26 -15.89 11.47
CA LEU A 94 9.43 -17.35 11.56
C LEU A 94 8.22 -18.08 10.98
N ASN A 95 8.48 -19.18 10.29
CA ASN A 95 7.42 -20.06 9.79
C ASN A 95 6.80 -20.86 10.94
N ILE A 96 5.66 -21.50 10.68
CA ILE A 96 5.06 -22.46 11.62
C ILE A 96 6.08 -23.57 11.94
N GLY A 97 6.21 -23.90 13.22
CA GLY A 97 7.13 -24.93 13.69
C GLY A 97 7.62 -24.72 15.10
N LYS A 98 8.40 -25.69 15.59
CA LYS A 98 9.08 -25.63 16.89
C LYS A 98 10.45 -24.98 16.75
N TYR A 99 10.87 -24.24 17.76
CA TYR A 99 12.14 -23.53 17.77
C TYR A 99 12.76 -23.57 19.16
N GLU A 100 14.09 -23.53 19.19
CA GLU A 100 14.85 -23.04 20.33
C GLU A 100 15.57 -21.75 19.93
N TRP A 101 15.69 -20.84 20.89
CA TRP A 101 16.53 -19.67 20.76
C TRP A 101 17.47 -19.57 21.96
N ARG A 102 18.66 -19.04 21.73
CA ARG A 102 19.67 -18.87 22.77
C ARG A 102 20.44 -17.56 22.61
N VAL A 103 20.82 -16.98 23.74
CA VAL A 103 21.58 -15.73 23.79
C VAL A 103 22.75 -15.86 24.74
N LYS A 104 23.89 -15.28 24.37
CA LYS A 104 25.02 -15.01 25.27
C LYS A 104 25.47 -13.56 25.14
N ALA A 105 25.98 -12.99 26.22
CA ALA A 105 26.57 -11.65 26.22
C ALA A 105 28.05 -11.73 25.83
N VAL A 106 28.55 -10.70 25.16
CA VAL A 106 29.92 -10.62 24.63
C VAL A 106 30.47 -9.23 24.90
N ASN A 107 31.71 -9.16 25.38
CA ASN A 107 32.53 -7.95 25.37
C ASN A 107 33.87 -8.23 24.68
N SER A 108 34.80 -7.27 24.69
CA SER A 108 36.08 -7.38 23.98
C SER A 108 36.99 -8.53 24.43
N GLY A 109 36.83 -9.06 25.65
CA GLY A 109 37.70 -10.11 26.20
C GLY A 109 36.98 -11.37 26.70
N TYR A 110 35.66 -11.30 26.92
CA TYR A 110 34.90 -12.31 27.64
C TYR A 110 33.52 -12.52 27.03
N GLU A 111 33.01 -13.73 27.24
CA GLU A 111 31.67 -14.14 26.83
C GLU A 111 30.99 -14.92 27.96
N THR A 112 29.66 -14.80 28.07
CA THR A 112 28.87 -15.67 28.95
C THR A 112 28.62 -17.02 28.28
N VAL A 113 28.16 -18.01 29.05
CA VAL A 113 27.51 -19.18 28.48
C VAL A 113 26.18 -18.80 27.81
N TYR A 114 25.68 -19.69 26.94
CA TYR A 114 24.35 -19.52 26.33
C TYR A 114 23.24 -19.86 27.31
N THR A 115 22.25 -18.97 27.44
CA THR A 115 20.93 -19.29 28.00
C THR A 115 19.98 -19.59 26.86
N LYS A 116 19.17 -20.66 26.95
CA LYS A 116 18.22 -21.06 25.89
C LYS A 116 16.78 -21.22 26.40
N ARG A 117 15.82 -21.06 25.49
CA ARG A 117 14.39 -21.36 25.67
C ARG A 117 13.80 -21.95 24.39
N SER A 118 12.76 -22.75 24.54
CA SER A 118 11.95 -23.30 23.44
C SER A 118 10.64 -22.53 23.28
N PHE A 119 10.08 -22.54 22.07
CA PHE A 119 8.72 -22.07 21.78
C PHE A 119 8.22 -22.73 20.49
N GLU A 120 6.92 -22.62 20.23
CA GLU A 120 6.29 -23.11 19.00
C GLU A 120 5.50 -21.99 18.34
N VAL A 121 5.68 -21.80 17.04
CA VAL A 121 4.81 -20.94 16.23
C VAL A 121 3.76 -21.85 15.61
N LEU A 122 2.51 -21.69 16.02
CA LEU A 122 1.38 -22.40 15.41
C LEU A 122 0.63 -21.52 14.42
N ASN A 123 -0.17 -22.20 13.60
CA ASN A 123 -1.19 -21.54 12.79
C ASN A 123 -2.18 -20.80 13.72
N ASN A 124 -2.72 -19.68 13.26
CA ASN A 124 -3.72 -18.95 14.02
C ASN A 124 -4.96 -19.86 14.19
N ASN A 125 -5.25 -20.31 15.42
CA ASN A 125 -6.50 -21.04 15.73
C ASN A 125 -7.75 -20.23 15.33
N ASP A 126 -7.57 -18.93 15.07
CA ASP A 126 -8.59 -18.01 14.59
C ASP A 126 -8.38 -17.56 13.13
N PHE A 127 -7.75 -18.40 12.29
CA PHE A 127 -7.49 -18.06 10.88
C PHE A 127 -8.77 -17.61 10.15
N GLN A 128 -9.89 -18.26 10.44
CA GLN A 128 -11.21 -18.01 9.84
C GLN A 128 -11.73 -16.58 10.07
N ASN A 129 -11.35 -15.94 11.18
CA ASN A 129 -11.80 -14.59 11.52
C ASN A 129 -10.94 -13.49 10.88
N ASN A 130 -9.87 -13.83 10.16
CA ASN A 130 -9.13 -12.84 9.38
C ASN A 130 -10.00 -12.31 8.24
N THR A 131 -9.97 -10.99 8.04
CA THR A 131 -10.63 -10.33 6.91
C THR A 131 -9.57 -9.88 5.92
N ILE A 132 -9.75 -10.20 4.64
CA ILE A 132 -8.83 -9.77 3.59
C ILE A 132 -9.05 -8.31 3.28
N ILE A 133 -7.96 -7.53 3.24
CA ILE A 133 -8.00 -6.17 2.75
C ILE A 133 -7.74 -6.18 1.24
N LEU A 134 -8.75 -5.79 0.46
CA LEU A 134 -8.63 -5.60 -0.99
C LEU A 134 -7.94 -4.26 -1.26
N LEU A 135 -7.01 -4.20 -2.20
CA LEU A 135 -6.20 -3.01 -2.50
C LEU A 135 -6.65 -2.35 -3.80
N THR A 136 -6.58 -3.06 -4.93
CA THR A 136 -7.01 -2.55 -6.24
C THR A 136 -7.90 -3.57 -6.96
N PRO A 137 -8.81 -3.13 -7.83
CA PRO A 137 -9.29 -1.74 -7.98
C PRO A 137 -10.03 -1.26 -6.73
N ALA A 138 -10.26 0.05 -6.61
CA ALA A 138 -11.10 0.62 -5.55
C ALA A 138 -12.52 0.04 -5.61
N ASN A 139 -13.23 0.02 -4.47
CA ASN A 139 -14.61 -0.44 -4.46
C ASN A 139 -15.50 0.50 -5.28
N ASN A 140 -16.46 -0.06 -6.03
CA ASN A 140 -17.35 0.66 -6.93
C ASN A 140 -16.61 1.47 -8.01
N LEU A 141 -15.48 0.94 -8.51
CA LEU A 141 -14.76 1.55 -9.62
C LEU A 141 -15.65 1.57 -10.87
N THR A 142 -15.82 2.74 -11.48
CA THR A 142 -16.38 2.90 -12.83
C THR A 142 -15.25 3.29 -13.78
N THR A 143 -15.06 2.56 -14.88
CA THR A 143 -13.93 2.78 -15.79
C THR A 143 -14.21 2.29 -17.19
N LYS A 144 -13.58 2.92 -18.19
CA LYS A 144 -13.54 2.42 -19.57
C LYS A 144 -12.38 1.46 -19.86
N THR A 145 -11.57 1.15 -18.85
CA THR A 145 -10.40 0.27 -19.00
C THR A 145 -10.76 -1.16 -18.61
N ALA A 146 -10.80 -2.06 -19.59
CA ALA A 146 -11.16 -3.47 -19.37
C ALA A 146 -10.15 -4.26 -18.53
N LEU A 147 -8.84 -4.06 -18.77
CA LEU A 147 -7.79 -4.74 -18.03
C LEU A 147 -7.60 -4.10 -16.64
N GLN A 148 -7.79 -4.89 -15.60
CA GLN A 148 -7.67 -4.45 -14.22
C GLN A 148 -6.76 -5.37 -13.41
N LYS A 149 -6.02 -4.77 -12.50
CA LYS A 149 -5.22 -5.49 -11.50
C LYS A 149 -6.05 -5.68 -10.23
N LEU A 150 -6.48 -6.91 -9.99
CA LEU A 150 -7.11 -7.34 -8.75
C LEU A 150 -5.99 -7.67 -7.76
N SER A 151 -5.90 -6.97 -6.63
CA SER A 151 -4.89 -7.26 -5.61
C SER A 151 -5.39 -7.06 -4.19
N TRP A 152 -4.78 -7.76 -3.26
CA TRP A 152 -5.16 -7.80 -1.85
C TRP A 152 -3.93 -7.93 -0.95
N GLU A 153 -4.10 -7.68 0.34
CA GLU A 153 -3.03 -7.89 1.33
C GLU A 153 -2.84 -9.37 1.66
N THR A 154 -1.62 -9.73 2.03
CA THR A 154 -1.33 -11.08 2.50
C THR A 154 -1.95 -11.31 3.87
N ILE A 155 -2.60 -12.46 4.06
CA ILE A 155 -3.00 -12.93 5.39
C ILE A 155 -1.90 -13.84 5.93
N LEU A 156 -1.53 -13.63 7.19
CA LEU A 156 -0.54 -14.46 7.83
C LEU A 156 -1.04 -15.91 7.96
N GLY A 157 -0.19 -16.88 7.57
CA GLY A 157 -0.54 -18.30 7.58
C GLY A 157 -1.35 -18.76 6.37
N ALA A 158 -1.77 -17.86 5.47
CA ALA A 158 -2.41 -18.25 4.23
C ALA A 158 -1.39 -18.90 3.27
N THR A 159 -1.73 -20.06 2.75
CA THR A 159 -0.96 -20.79 1.74
C THR A 159 -1.48 -20.52 0.34
N SER A 160 -2.74 -20.10 0.20
CA SER A 160 -3.37 -19.76 -1.08
C SER A 160 -4.55 -18.82 -0.90
N TYR A 161 -5.02 -18.26 -2.01
CA TYR A 161 -6.19 -17.41 -2.11
C TYR A 161 -7.09 -17.92 -3.22
N GLN A 162 -8.39 -17.97 -2.97
CA GLN A 162 -9.39 -18.23 -3.99
C GLN A 162 -10.06 -16.91 -4.38
N LEU A 163 -9.96 -16.57 -5.67
CA LEU A 163 -10.58 -15.41 -6.28
C LEU A 163 -11.74 -15.87 -7.16
N GLN A 164 -12.89 -15.23 -6.98
CA GLN A 164 -14.07 -15.41 -7.83
C GLN A 164 -14.47 -14.08 -8.46
N VAL A 165 -14.89 -14.11 -9.72
CA VAL A 165 -15.52 -12.98 -10.42
C VAL A 165 -16.93 -13.41 -10.80
N LEU A 166 -17.90 -12.58 -10.45
CA LEU A 166 -19.31 -12.76 -10.73
C LEU A 166 -19.82 -11.60 -11.59
N ASP A 167 -20.69 -11.90 -12.55
CA ASP A 167 -21.40 -10.88 -13.32
C ASP A 167 -22.55 -10.25 -12.52
N GLU A 168 -23.29 -9.33 -13.15
CA GLU A 168 -24.44 -8.64 -12.53
C GLU A 168 -25.58 -9.57 -12.11
N ASN A 169 -25.69 -10.75 -12.73
CA ASN A 169 -26.68 -11.77 -12.40
C ASN A 169 -26.18 -12.76 -11.33
N ASN A 170 -25.01 -12.50 -10.74
CA ASN A 170 -24.28 -13.40 -9.84
C ASN A 170 -23.84 -14.72 -10.49
N THR A 171 -23.71 -14.76 -11.82
CA THR A 171 -23.13 -15.90 -12.52
C THR A 171 -21.63 -15.90 -12.33
N LEU A 172 -21.06 -17.05 -12.03
CA LEU A 172 -19.62 -17.22 -11.87
C LEU A 172 -18.92 -17.14 -13.24
N VAL A 173 -18.14 -16.09 -13.45
CA VAL A 173 -17.35 -15.85 -14.67
C VAL A 173 -15.94 -16.43 -14.53
N LYS A 174 -15.37 -16.35 -13.33
CA LYS A 174 -14.03 -16.83 -13.02
C LYS A 174 -13.98 -17.40 -11.61
N ASP A 175 -13.28 -18.52 -11.46
CA ASP A 175 -12.85 -19.07 -10.17
C ASP A 175 -11.41 -19.53 -10.29
N GLN A 176 -10.53 -19.02 -9.44
CA GLN A 176 -9.10 -19.30 -9.50
C GLN A 176 -8.47 -19.32 -8.12
N THR A 177 -7.71 -20.38 -7.84
CA THR A 177 -6.82 -20.46 -6.69
C THR A 177 -5.41 -20.05 -7.09
N THR A 178 -4.76 -19.22 -6.26
CA THR A 178 -3.38 -18.77 -6.48
C THR A 178 -2.62 -18.62 -5.16
N ALA A 179 -1.30 -18.81 -5.18
CA ALA A 179 -0.42 -18.47 -4.05
C ALA A 179 0.02 -16.99 -4.06
N THR A 180 -0.29 -16.25 -5.13
CA THR A 180 0.00 -14.83 -5.25
C THR A 180 -1.07 -13.97 -4.58
N VAL A 181 -0.77 -12.69 -4.37
CA VAL A 181 -1.72 -11.69 -3.82
C VAL A 181 -2.27 -10.74 -4.88
N LEU A 182 -2.18 -11.13 -6.15
CA LEU A 182 -2.65 -10.36 -7.29
C LEU A 182 -3.02 -11.26 -8.47
N LEU A 183 -3.93 -10.75 -9.30
CA LEU A 183 -4.34 -11.29 -10.59
C LEU A 183 -4.69 -10.16 -11.55
N ASN A 184 -4.14 -10.18 -12.77
CA ASN A 184 -4.62 -9.33 -13.84
C ASN A 184 -5.82 -10.00 -14.52
N PHE A 185 -6.93 -9.29 -14.63
CA PHE A 185 -8.16 -9.78 -15.23
C PHE A 185 -8.71 -8.77 -16.22
N THR A 186 -9.08 -9.24 -17.41
CA THR A 186 -9.75 -8.42 -18.43
C THR A 186 -11.25 -8.65 -18.30
N PHE A 187 -11.97 -7.61 -17.90
CA PHE A 187 -13.44 -7.61 -17.83
C PHE A 187 -14.03 -7.27 -19.20
N ASP A 188 -15.14 -7.91 -19.54
CA ASP A 188 -16.00 -7.44 -20.63
C ASP A 188 -16.83 -6.23 -20.17
N GLU A 189 -17.57 -5.63 -21.11
CA GLU A 189 -18.53 -4.57 -20.82
C GLU A 189 -19.56 -5.03 -19.79
N GLY A 190 -19.69 -4.30 -18.67
CA GLY A 190 -20.72 -4.55 -17.69
C GLY A 190 -20.27 -4.41 -16.24
N LYS A 191 -21.18 -4.79 -15.35
CA LYS A 191 -20.99 -4.73 -13.90
C LYS A 191 -20.58 -6.08 -13.37
N TYR A 192 -19.55 -6.09 -12.52
CA TYR A 192 -19.01 -7.29 -11.91
C TYR A 192 -18.77 -7.09 -10.42
N THR A 193 -18.82 -8.21 -9.69
CA THR A 193 -18.32 -8.31 -8.33
C THR A 193 -17.18 -9.31 -8.31
N TRP A 194 -16.02 -8.92 -7.81
CA TRP A 194 -14.93 -9.85 -7.55
C TRP A 194 -14.75 -10.00 -6.05
N LYS A 195 -14.42 -11.23 -5.62
CA LYS A 195 -14.28 -11.57 -4.22
C LYS A 195 -13.11 -12.51 -3.99
N VAL A 196 -12.45 -12.35 -2.86
CA VAL A 196 -11.27 -13.16 -2.49
C VAL A 196 -11.46 -13.70 -1.07
N ARG A 197 -11.03 -14.95 -0.86
CA ARG A 197 -10.84 -15.55 0.46
C ARG A 197 -9.47 -16.22 0.55
N ALA A 198 -8.93 -16.31 1.76
CA ALA A 198 -7.63 -16.90 2.02
C ALA A 198 -7.84 -18.33 2.53
N SER A 199 -6.89 -19.21 2.25
CA SER A 199 -6.85 -20.57 2.79
C SER A 199 -5.47 -20.88 3.32
N ASN A 200 -5.42 -21.64 4.41
CA ASN A 200 -4.20 -22.21 4.97
C ASN A 200 -4.13 -23.74 4.76
N GLY A 201 -4.96 -24.30 3.87
CA GLY A 201 -5.06 -25.73 3.57
C GLY A 201 -6.05 -26.51 4.45
N THR A 202 -6.30 -26.08 5.68
CA THR A 202 -7.28 -26.71 6.59
C THR A 202 -8.52 -25.85 6.83
N SER A 203 -8.38 -24.55 6.63
CA SER A 203 -9.34 -23.50 7.00
C SER A 203 -9.38 -22.41 5.91
N GLN A 204 -10.51 -21.70 5.83
CA GLN A 204 -10.75 -20.60 4.88
C GLN A 204 -11.44 -19.40 5.54
N THR A 205 -10.95 -18.19 5.26
CA THR A 205 -11.63 -16.96 5.66
C THR A 205 -12.99 -16.83 4.94
N LEU A 206 -13.83 -15.92 5.43
CA LEU A 206 -14.94 -15.43 4.63
C LEU A 206 -14.43 -14.69 3.37
N TYR A 207 -15.31 -14.57 2.38
CA TYR A 207 -15.04 -13.75 1.20
C TYR A 207 -15.12 -12.27 1.54
N THR A 208 -14.15 -11.49 1.05
CA THR A 208 -14.27 -10.04 0.93
C THR A 208 -14.45 -9.69 -0.54
N SER A 209 -15.35 -8.76 -0.84
CA SER A 209 -15.71 -8.41 -2.22
C SER A 209 -15.57 -6.91 -2.53
N ARG A 210 -15.41 -6.61 -3.82
CA ARG A 210 -15.54 -5.27 -4.40
C ARG A 210 -16.29 -5.35 -5.71
N SER A 211 -16.95 -4.27 -6.06
CA SER A 211 -17.64 -4.14 -7.36
C SER A 211 -16.89 -3.23 -8.31
N ILE A 212 -17.06 -3.49 -9.61
CA ILE A 212 -16.53 -2.71 -10.72
C ILE A 212 -17.58 -2.62 -11.83
N LEU A 213 -17.66 -1.47 -12.50
CA LEU A 213 -18.38 -1.24 -13.74
C LEU A 213 -17.37 -0.91 -14.84
N VAL A 214 -17.28 -1.78 -15.84
CA VAL A 214 -16.53 -1.51 -17.07
C VAL A 214 -17.52 -1.01 -18.12
N ASP A 215 -17.33 0.24 -18.54
CA ASP A 215 -18.18 0.92 -19.52
C ASP A 215 -17.29 1.58 -20.59
N THR A 216 -17.28 0.96 -21.77
CA THR A 216 -16.52 1.37 -22.95
C THR A 216 -17.38 2.12 -23.96
N LYS A 217 -18.68 2.26 -23.70
CA LYS A 217 -19.62 2.83 -24.66
C LYS A 217 -19.61 4.33 -24.58
N VAL A 218 -19.42 4.95 -25.74
CA VAL A 218 -19.42 6.41 -25.85
C VAL A 218 -20.87 6.92 -25.80
N PRO A 219 -21.18 7.96 -25.00
CA PRO A 219 -22.49 8.59 -25.01
C PRO A 219 -22.91 9.07 -26.40
N ASN A 220 -24.22 9.00 -26.68
CA ASN A 220 -24.77 9.49 -27.94
C ASN A 220 -24.54 11.00 -28.10
N THR A 221 -24.37 11.45 -29.35
CA THR A 221 -24.18 12.87 -29.65
C THR A 221 -25.47 13.65 -29.40
N PRO A 222 -25.45 14.75 -28.62
CA PRO A 222 -26.61 15.60 -28.42
C PRO A 222 -27.14 16.24 -29.70
N VAL A 223 -28.45 16.37 -29.80
CA VAL A 223 -29.16 17.09 -30.87
C VAL A 223 -29.72 18.38 -30.30
N LEU A 224 -29.34 19.52 -30.88
CA LEU A 224 -29.73 20.84 -30.40
C LEU A 224 -31.14 21.20 -30.90
N SER A 225 -31.94 21.87 -30.06
CA SER A 225 -33.30 22.32 -30.43
C SER A 225 -33.54 23.81 -30.20
N SER A 226 -33.02 24.40 -29.12
CA SER A 226 -33.19 25.84 -28.83
C SER A 226 -31.91 26.44 -28.25
N PRO A 227 -31.54 27.70 -28.58
CA PRO A 227 -32.09 28.52 -29.67
C PRO A 227 -31.94 27.85 -31.03
N ALA A 228 -32.92 28.01 -31.92
CA ALA A 228 -32.84 27.45 -33.27
C ALA A 228 -31.63 28.01 -34.04
N ASN A 229 -31.05 27.21 -34.93
CA ASN A 229 -29.89 27.63 -35.71
C ASN A 229 -30.21 28.87 -36.57
N ALA A 230 -29.28 29.84 -36.58
CA ALA A 230 -29.40 31.13 -37.25
C ALA A 230 -30.60 32.00 -36.81
N SER A 231 -31.09 31.80 -35.58
CA SER A 231 -32.17 32.62 -35.02
C SER A 231 -31.68 33.99 -34.53
N SER A 232 -32.60 34.95 -34.43
CA SER A 232 -32.32 36.28 -33.88
C SER A 232 -33.45 36.75 -32.95
N GLY A 233 -33.13 37.51 -31.91
CA GLY A 233 -34.13 38.09 -31.00
C GLY A 233 -33.54 39.15 -30.09
N THR A 234 -34.32 39.66 -29.14
CA THR A 234 -33.89 40.69 -28.16
C THR A 234 -33.80 40.15 -26.73
N ASN A 235 -34.23 38.89 -26.52
CA ASN A 235 -34.20 38.26 -25.20
C ASN A 235 -32.76 37.96 -24.78
N THR A 236 -32.32 38.61 -23.70
CA THR A 236 -31.01 38.35 -23.09
C THR A 236 -31.00 37.10 -22.22
N SER A 237 -32.16 36.63 -21.76
CA SER A 237 -32.31 35.33 -21.09
C SER A 237 -32.48 34.23 -22.15
N VAL A 238 -31.42 33.46 -22.38
CA VAL A 238 -31.37 32.41 -23.40
C VAL A 238 -31.67 31.06 -22.76
N ASN A 239 -32.66 30.33 -23.29
CA ASN A 239 -32.99 28.97 -22.88
C ASN A 239 -32.44 27.97 -23.90
N PHE A 240 -31.35 27.31 -23.53
CA PHE A 240 -30.71 26.26 -24.29
C PHE A 240 -31.42 24.92 -24.08
N GLN A 241 -31.75 24.25 -25.17
CA GLN A 241 -32.41 22.96 -25.17
C GLN A 241 -31.73 22.03 -26.17
N TRP A 242 -31.55 20.79 -25.75
CA TRP A 242 -31.04 19.69 -26.55
C TRP A 242 -31.66 18.39 -26.06
N SER A 243 -31.51 17.33 -26.85
CA SER A 243 -31.93 15.98 -26.48
C SER A 243 -30.88 14.94 -26.89
N ARG A 244 -30.88 13.81 -26.20
CA ARG A 244 -30.16 12.59 -26.56
C ARG A 244 -30.80 11.39 -25.88
N THR A 245 -30.67 10.22 -26.49
CA THR A 245 -31.01 8.94 -25.85
C THR A 245 -29.79 8.47 -25.05
N PRO A 246 -29.89 8.23 -23.74
CA PRO A 246 -28.78 7.68 -22.94
C PRO A 246 -28.35 6.31 -23.45
N VAL A 247 -27.06 6.01 -23.35
CA VAL A 247 -26.54 4.66 -23.56
C VAL A 247 -26.52 3.92 -22.22
N ALA A 248 -26.86 2.63 -22.22
CA ALA A 248 -26.77 1.82 -21.02
C ALA A 248 -25.30 1.66 -20.61
N GLY A 249 -25.00 1.94 -19.34
CA GLY A 249 -23.65 2.00 -18.80
C GLY A 249 -23.60 2.87 -17.55
N SER A 250 -22.58 3.71 -17.46
CA SER A 250 -22.38 4.65 -16.37
C SER A 250 -23.21 5.95 -16.55
N PRO A 251 -23.51 6.68 -15.46
CA PRO A 251 -24.29 7.92 -15.54
C PRO A 251 -23.69 8.96 -16.49
N GLU A 252 -24.53 9.49 -17.39
CA GLU A 252 -24.11 10.47 -18.38
C GLU A 252 -24.42 11.92 -17.95
N LYS A 253 -23.57 12.86 -18.35
CA LYS A 253 -23.64 14.30 -18.07
C LYS A 253 -23.26 15.11 -19.31
N ASP A 254 -23.85 16.30 -19.45
CA ASP A 254 -23.58 17.18 -20.59
C ASP A 254 -22.77 18.40 -20.19
N SER A 255 -22.02 18.94 -21.15
CA SER A 255 -21.42 20.27 -21.04
C SER A 255 -21.77 21.10 -22.26
N ILE A 256 -22.21 22.32 -22.00
CA ILE A 256 -22.46 23.34 -23.02
C ILE A 256 -21.21 24.18 -23.23
N TYR A 257 -20.93 24.50 -24.49
CA TYR A 257 -19.84 25.38 -24.90
C TYR A 257 -20.43 26.48 -25.76
N VAL A 258 -20.17 27.73 -25.41
CA VAL A 258 -20.66 28.91 -26.13
C VAL A 258 -19.49 29.81 -26.47
N TYR A 259 -19.41 30.22 -27.73
CA TYR A 259 -18.37 31.03 -28.33
C TYR A 259 -18.97 32.30 -28.93
N THR A 260 -18.14 33.34 -29.11
CA THR A 260 -18.55 34.62 -29.72
C THR A 260 -18.22 34.71 -31.21
N GLU A 261 -17.63 33.66 -31.80
CA GLU A 261 -17.22 33.63 -33.21
C GLU A 261 -17.33 32.23 -33.82
N SER A 262 -17.49 32.19 -35.14
CA SER A 262 -17.76 30.95 -35.90
C SER A 262 -16.56 29.99 -35.95
N THR A 263 -15.34 30.50 -35.76
CA THR A 263 -14.10 29.71 -35.69
C THR A 263 -13.96 28.94 -34.38
N LEU A 264 -14.82 29.21 -33.37
CA LEU A 264 -14.82 28.57 -32.05
C LEU A 264 -13.49 28.74 -31.30
N THR A 265 -12.85 29.89 -31.43
CA THR A 265 -11.58 30.22 -30.76
C THR A 265 -11.80 31.07 -29.50
N ASN A 266 -12.75 32.01 -29.52
CA ASN A 266 -13.10 32.86 -28.39
C ASN A 266 -14.28 32.27 -27.59
N LEU A 267 -13.96 31.50 -26.55
CA LEU A 267 -14.93 30.89 -25.64
C LEU A 267 -15.58 31.96 -24.76
N ASN A 268 -16.90 32.10 -24.83
CA ASN A 268 -17.67 32.92 -23.91
C ASN A 268 -17.83 32.22 -22.56
N PHE A 269 -18.35 30.98 -22.56
CA PHE A 269 -18.43 30.16 -21.36
C PHE A 269 -18.52 28.67 -21.67
N LYS A 270 -18.22 27.86 -20.65
CA LYS A 270 -18.42 26.42 -20.64
C LYS A 270 -18.95 26.00 -19.27
N ASP A 271 -20.09 25.30 -19.26
CA ASP A 271 -20.74 24.86 -18.03
C ASP A 271 -21.16 23.38 -18.14
N LYS A 272 -21.16 22.66 -17.00
CA LYS A 272 -21.90 21.38 -16.89
C LYS A 272 -23.38 21.74 -16.83
N ALA A 273 -24.21 21.12 -17.66
CA ALA A 273 -25.60 21.54 -17.81
C ALA A 273 -26.56 20.35 -17.99
N VAL A 274 -27.83 20.60 -17.68
CA VAL A 274 -28.96 19.69 -17.91
C VAL A 274 -29.98 20.47 -18.73
N THR A 275 -30.54 19.84 -19.76
CA THR A 275 -31.57 20.43 -20.62
C THR A 275 -32.93 20.47 -19.89
N PRO A 276 -33.69 21.59 -19.92
CA PRO A 276 -33.33 22.90 -20.46
C PRO A 276 -32.37 23.68 -19.53
N TYR A 277 -31.45 24.46 -20.12
CA TYR A 277 -30.46 25.27 -19.40
C TYR A 277 -30.58 26.75 -19.74
N SER A 278 -30.77 27.61 -18.75
CA SER A 278 -30.92 29.06 -18.96
C SER A 278 -29.66 29.83 -18.60
N LYS A 279 -29.30 30.83 -19.42
CA LYS A 279 -28.19 31.76 -19.17
C LYS A 279 -28.54 33.17 -19.65
N THR A 280 -28.19 34.19 -18.88
CA THR A 280 -28.26 35.59 -19.34
C THR A 280 -27.01 35.95 -20.13
N LEU A 281 -27.18 36.44 -21.36
CA LEU A 281 -26.12 36.87 -22.26
C LEU A 281 -26.32 38.32 -22.70
N THR A 282 -25.24 39.01 -23.03
CA THR A 282 -25.27 40.36 -23.59
C THR A 282 -25.55 40.32 -25.10
N LYS A 283 -25.87 41.49 -25.67
CA LYS A 283 -26.04 41.66 -27.12
C LYS A 283 -24.83 41.10 -27.89
N GLY A 284 -25.08 40.34 -28.94
CA GLY A 284 -24.04 39.71 -29.75
C GLY A 284 -24.49 38.45 -30.47
N THR A 285 -23.62 37.93 -31.33
CA THR A 285 -23.81 36.64 -32.01
C THR A 285 -23.02 35.56 -31.27
N TYR A 286 -23.68 34.43 -31.02
CA TYR A 286 -23.10 33.31 -30.27
C TYR A 286 -23.18 32.03 -31.07
N TYR A 287 -22.16 31.18 -30.92
CA TYR A 287 -22.03 29.87 -31.53
C TYR A 287 -21.91 28.83 -30.42
N TRP A 288 -22.74 27.81 -30.44
CA TRP A 288 -22.80 26.86 -29.33
C TRP A 288 -22.95 25.41 -29.78
N PHE A 289 -22.40 24.52 -28.97
CA PHE A 289 -22.53 23.07 -29.12
C PHE A 289 -22.54 22.40 -27.75
N ILE A 290 -23.00 21.15 -27.72
CA ILE A 290 -23.00 20.30 -26.53
C ILE A 290 -22.06 19.11 -26.75
N LYS A 291 -21.39 18.67 -25.68
CA LYS A 291 -20.75 17.35 -25.58
C LYS A 291 -21.29 16.58 -24.39
N SER A 292 -21.43 15.28 -24.53
CA SER A 292 -21.80 14.37 -23.46
C SER A 292 -20.59 13.59 -22.97
N PHE A 293 -20.60 13.28 -21.69
CA PHE A 293 -19.57 12.58 -20.94
C PHE A 293 -20.25 11.56 -20.04
N ASP A 294 -19.57 10.48 -19.69
CA ASP A 294 -20.04 9.57 -18.65
C ASP A 294 -19.10 9.57 -17.43
N GLU A 295 -19.36 8.69 -16.46
CA GLU A 295 -18.49 8.53 -15.28
C GLU A 295 -17.29 7.62 -15.55
N ALA A 296 -17.35 6.76 -16.57
CA ALA A 296 -16.23 5.94 -17.04
C ALA A 296 -15.15 6.73 -17.80
N GLY A 297 -15.47 7.96 -18.20
CA GLY A 297 -14.59 8.88 -18.91
C GLY A 297 -14.68 8.77 -20.44
N ASN A 298 -15.76 8.20 -20.98
CA ASN A 298 -16.07 8.28 -22.40
C ASN A 298 -16.70 9.64 -22.73
N VAL A 299 -16.52 10.07 -23.97
CA VAL A 299 -16.90 11.41 -24.43
C VAL A 299 -17.49 11.32 -25.82
N SER A 300 -18.70 11.87 -25.99
CA SER A 300 -19.35 11.92 -27.30
C SER A 300 -18.57 12.82 -28.28
N PRO A 301 -18.77 12.63 -29.60
CA PRO A 301 -18.57 13.70 -30.56
C PRO A 301 -19.33 14.97 -30.13
N ARG A 302 -18.87 16.14 -30.58
CA ARG A 302 -19.63 17.38 -30.39
C ARG A 302 -20.88 17.35 -31.27
N SER A 303 -21.97 17.94 -30.80
CA SER A 303 -23.14 18.22 -31.63
C SER A 303 -22.76 19.11 -32.83
N THR A 304 -23.67 19.22 -33.79
CA THR A 304 -23.63 20.33 -34.75
C THR A 304 -23.61 21.66 -34.01
N VAL A 305 -22.94 22.66 -34.58
CA VAL A 305 -22.87 24.01 -34.00
C VAL A 305 -24.11 24.77 -34.44
N PHE A 306 -24.88 25.27 -33.48
CA PHE A 306 -25.93 26.25 -33.74
C PHE A 306 -25.40 27.65 -33.47
N ASN A 307 -25.95 28.64 -34.17
CA ASN A 307 -25.70 30.04 -33.88
C ASN A 307 -27.00 30.81 -33.67
N PHE A 308 -26.93 31.91 -32.92
CA PHE A 308 -28.04 32.84 -32.76
C PHE A 308 -27.52 34.25 -32.43
N THR A 309 -28.35 35.28 -32.66
CA THR A 309 -28.00 36.68 -32.41
C THR A 309 -28.98 37.35 -31.46
N ILE A 310 -28.45 38.04 -30.45
CA ILE A 310 -29.22 38.96 -29.59
C ILE A 310 -29.00 40.37 -30.12
N ASN A 311 -30.09 41.07 -30.46
CA ASN A 311 -30.14 42.42 -31.04
C ASN A 311 -30.34 43.52 -29.99
#